data_AF-A0AAP3EL61-F1
#
_entry.id   AF-A0AAP3EL61-F1
#
_cell.length_a   1.000
_cell.length_b   1.000
_cell.length_c   1.000
_cell.angle_alpha   90.00
_cell.angle_beta   90.00
_cell.angle_gamma   90.00
#
_symmetry.space_group_name_H-M   'P 1'
#
loop_
_entity.id
_entity.type
_entity.pdbx_description
1 polymer ?
#
loop_
_entity_poly.entity_id
_entity_poly.type
_entity_poly.pdbx_seq_one_letter_code
_entity_poly.pdbx_strand_id
1 'polypeptide(L)'
;AVSEAMIVKVSKLLGFSGFRNLRSALEDYFSQSEQVLPSELAFDEAPQDVVNKVFNITLRTIMEGQSIVNVDEIHRAARFFYQARQRDLYGAGGSNAICADVQHKFLRIGVRCQAYPDAHIMMMSASLLQEGDVVLVVTHSGRTSDVKAAVELAKKNGAKIICITHSYHSPIA
;
A
#
# COMPACT_ATOMS: atom_id res chain seq x y z
N ALA A 1 -12.01 9.31 31.21
CA ALA A 1 -13.34 9.86 30.94
C ALA A 1 -13.21 10.94 29.88
N VAL A 2 -14.03 10.91 28.82
CA VAL A 2 -14.01 11.90 27.73
C VAL A 2 -15.11 12.92 28.00
N SER A 3 -14.81 14.22 27.94
CA SER A 3 -15.81 15.28 28.11
C SER A 3 -16.57 15.56 26.81
N GLU A 4 -17.81 16.04 26.91
CA GLU A 4 -18.61 16.42 25.72
C GLU A 4 -17.90 17.47 24.87
N ALA A 5 -17.22 18.43 25.50
CA ALA A 5 -16.41 19.43 24.83
C ALA A 5 -15.28 18.79 24.00
N MET A 6 -14.67 17.69 24.47
CA MET A 6 -13.64 16.97 23.74
C MET A 6 -14.20 16.27 22.50
N ILE A 7 -15.41 15.70 22.59
CA ILE A 7 -16.09 15.08 21.44
C ILE A 7 -16.37 16.11 20.34
N VAL A 8 -16.87 17.29 20.71
CA VAL A 8 -17.11 18.39 19.75
C VAL A 8 -15.80 18.89 19.13
N LYS A 9 -14.74 19.01 19.93
CA LYS A 9 -13.40 19.43 19.44
C LYS A 9 -12.82 18.43 18.45
N VAL A 10 -12.89 17.13 18.74
CA VAL A 10 -12.44 16.08 17.82
C VAL A 10 -13.26 16.07 16.54
N SER A 11 -14.59 16.22 16.64
CA SER A 11 -15.46 16.29 15.45
C SER A 11 -15.04 17.42 14.51
N LYS A 12 -14.69 18.59 15.06
CA LYS A 12 -14.18 19.73 14.29
C LYS A 12 -12.78 19.50 13.73
N LEU A 13 -11.89 18.84 14.48
CA LEU A 13 -10.55 18.47 14.00
C LEU A 13 -10.61 17.51 12.80
N LEU A 14 -11.62 16.64 12.75
CA LEU A 14 -11.89 15.74 11.64
C LEU A 14 -12.57 16.42 10.44
N GLY A 15 -12.77 17.74 10.47
CA GLY A 15 -13.36 18.50 9.36
C GLY A 15 -14.88 18.62 9.39
N PHE A 16 -15.55 18.12 10.43
CA PHE A 16 -17.02 18.23 10.57
C PHE A 16 -17.42 19.49 11.34
N SER A 17 -18.64 19.98 11.12
CA SER A 17 -19.13 21.19 11.81
C SER A 17 -19.38 20.98 13.32
N GLY A 18 -19.50 19.73 13.77
CA GLY A 18 -19.68 19.33 15.17
C GLY A 18 -20.09 17.86 15.28
N PHE A 19 -20.36 17.40 16.52
CA PHE A 19 -20.67 15.98 16.78
C PHE A 19 -21.89 15.46 16.02
N ARG A 20 -22.95 16.26 15.89
CA ARG A 20 -24.16 15.84 15.16
C ARG A 20 -23.89 15.59 13.68
N ASN A 21 -23.05 16.41 13.06
CA ASN A 21 -22.67 16.25 11.66
C ASN A 21 -21.71 15.07 11.46
N LEU A 22 -20.76 14.84 12.37
CA LEU A 22 -19.95 13.62 12.41
C LEU A 22 -20.84 12.37 12.56
N ARG A 23 -21.80 12.39 13.49
CA ARG A 23 -22.72 11.28 13.74
C ARG A 23 -23.56 10.97 12.49
N SER A 24 -24.14 11.98 11.84
CA SER A 24 -24.91 11.77 10.61
C SER A 24 -24.03 11.18 9.50
N ALA A 25 -22.81 11.69 9.33
CA ALA A 25 -21.88 11.15 8.34
C ALA A 25 -21.47 9.70 8.64
N LEU A 26 -21.35 9.34 9.93
CA LEU A 26 -21.13 7.95 10.35
C LEU A 26 -22.37 7.09 10.12
N GLU A 27 -23.57 7.57 10.42
CA GLU A 27 -24.83 6.85 10.15
C GLU A 27 -25.01 6.61 8.64
N ASP A 28 -24.69 7.60 7.79
CA ASP A 28 -24.71 7.47 6.33
C ASP A 28 -23.64 6.47 5.83
N TYR A 29 -22.41 6.57 6.37
CA TYR A 29 -21.34 5.62 6.06
C TYR A 29 -21.70 4.19 6.48
N PHE A 30 -22.27 4.03 7.69
CA PHE A 30 -22.61 2.72 8.22
C PHE A 30 -23.84 2.12 7.57
N SER A 31 -24.86 2.91 7.23
CA SER A 31 -26.05 2.44 6.49
C SER A 31 -25.71 2.02 5.05
N GLN A 32 -24.72 2.65 4.42
CA GLN A 32 -24.16 2.15 3.16
C GLN A 32 -23.27 0.91 3.37
N SER A 33 -22.63 0.77 4.54
CA SER A 33 -21.76 -0.37 4.87
C SER A 33 -22.49 -1.58 5.47
N GLU A 34 -23.74 -1.44 5.93
CA GLU A 34 -24.52 -2.49 6.60
C GLU A 34 -24.82 -3.69 5.69
N GLN A 35 -24.55 -3.58 4.39
CA GLN A 35 -24.58 -4.75 3.52
C GLN A 35 -23.34 -5.64 3.62
N VAL A 36 -22.15 -5.15 4.02
CA VAL A 36 -20.94 -5.98 4.19
C VAL A 36 -19.91 -5.26 5.08
N LEU A 37 -20.04 -5.36 6.41
CA LEU A 37 -18.84 -5.33 7.26
C LEU A 37 -17.91 -6.46 6.75
N PRO A 38 -16.59 -6.27 6.63
CA PRO A 38 -15.70 -7.38 6.36
C PRO A 38 -15.74 -8.28 7.60
N SER A 39 -16.68 -9.23 7.64
CA SER A 39 -16.48 -10.39 8.49
C SER A 39 -15.29 -11.13 7.90
N GLU A 40 -14.36 -11.56 8.75
CA GLU A 40 -13.35 -12.52 8.31
C GLU A 40 -14.07 -13.75 7.73
N LEU A 41 -13.48 -14.40 6.74
CA LEU A 41 -14.01 -15.67 6.23
C LEU A 41 -14.13 -16.64 7.42
N ALA A 42 -15.34 -17.15 7.65
CA ALA A 42 -15.58 -18.11 8.72
C ALA A 42 -15.62 -19.53 8.15
N PHE A 43 -15.15 -20.49 8.94
CA PHE A 43 -14.97 -21.88 8.49
C PHE A 43 -16.30 -22.60 8.22
N ASP A 44 -17.41 -22.07 8.70
CA ASP A 44 -18.76 -22.64 8.66
C ASP A 44 -19.73 -21.91 7.72
N GLU A 45 -19.23 -21.03 6.84
CA GLU A 45 -20.03 -20.33 5.84
C GLU A 45 -20.42 -21.23 4.66
N ALA A 46 -21.62 -21.06 4.10
CA ALA A 46 -22.02 -21.76 2.90
C ALA A 46 -21.13 -21.33 1.71
N PRO A 47 -20.76 -22.23 0.79
CA PRO A 47 -19.83 -21.91 -0.31
C PRO A 47 -20.24 -20.69 -1.15
N GLN A 48 -21.54 -20.50 -1.38
CA GLN A 48 -22.04 -19.36 -2.14
C GLN A 48 -21.81 -18.03 -1.41
N ASP A 49 -21.94 -18.02 -0.08
CA ASP A 49 -21.70 -16.82 0.74
C ASP A 49 -20.22 -16.46 0.72
N VAL A 50 -19.33 -17.46 0.80
CA VAL A 50 -17.88 -17.27 0.65
C VAL A 50 -17.53 -16.64 -0.70
N VAL A 51 -18.11 -17.15 -1.80
CA VAL A 51 -17.91 -16.57 -3.15
C VAL A 51 -18.34 -15.10 -3.15
N ASN A 52 -19.57 -14.80 -2.73
CA ASN A 52 -20.10 -13.43 -2.72
C ASN A 52 -19.22 -12.49 -1.88
N LYS A 53 -18.78 -12.96 -0.72
CA LYS A 53 -17.95 -12.20 0.22
C LYS A 53 -16.56 -11.89 -0.33
N VAL A 54 -15.89 -12.84 -0.98
CA VAL A 54 -14.59 -12.61 -1.63
C VAL A 54 -14.70 -11.54 -2.72
N PHE A 55 -15.73 -11.62 -3.57
CA PHE A 55 -15.95 -10.60 -4.60
C PHE A 55 -16.27 -9.23 -4.01
N ASN A 56 -17.14 -9.17 -3.00
CA ASN A 56 -17.51 -7.91 -2.34
C ASN A 56 -16.31 -7.26 -1.63
N ILE A 57 -15.49 -8.04 -0.91
CA ILE A 57 -14.26 -7.55 -0.29
C ILE A 57 -13.32 -7.00 -1.37
N THR A 58 -13.13 -7.73 -2.47
CA THR A 58 -12.25 -7.30 -3.56
C THR A 58 -12.72 -5.98 -4.20
N LEU A 59 -14.00 -5.88 -4.53
CA LEU A 59 -14.60 -4.66 -5.09
C LEU A 59 -14.41 -3.46 -4.15
N ARG A 60 -14.67 -3.66 -2.86
CA ARG A 60 -14.49 -2.63 -1.85
C ARG A 60 -13.03 -2.19 -1.74
N THR A 61 -12.08 -3.13 -1.67
CA THR A 61 -10.65 -2.79 -1.60
C THR A 61 -10.20 -1.98 -2.84
N ILE A 62 -10.74 -2.29 -4.02
CA ILE A 62 -10.46 -1.52 -5.24
C ILE A 62 -11.04 -0.10 -5.13
N MET A 63 -12.28 0.04 -4.67
CA MET A 63 -12.94 1.35 -4.50
C MET A 63 -12.24 2.22 -3.44
N GLU A 64 -11.87 1.62 -2.31
CA GLU A 64 -11.09 2.28 -1.25
C GLU A 64 -9.74 2.75 -1.80
N GLY A 65 -9.03 1.86 -2.51
CA GLY A 65 -7.77 2.20 -3.19
C GLY A 65 -7.94 3.38 -4.15
N GLN A 66 -8.98 3.36 -4.99
CA GLN A 66 -9.27 4.45 -5.91
C GLN A 66 -9.51 5.79 -5.18
N SER A 67 -10.16 5.77 -4.01
CA SER A 67 -10.48 6.99 -3.26
C SER A 67 -9.27 7.69 -2.63
N ILE A 68 -8.18 6.95 -2.38
CA ILE A 68 -6.97 7.49 -1.71
C ILE A 68 -5.80 7.73 -2.68
N VAL A 69 -5.90 7.24 -3.91
CA VAL A 69 -4.84 7.38 -4.90
C VAL A 69 -4.62 8.84 -5.26
N ASN A 70 -3.36 9.28 -5.15
CA ASN A 70 -2.91 10.57 -5.65
C ASN A 70 -2.27 10.39 -7.04
N VAL A 71 -2.91 10.95 -8.07
CA VAL A 71 -2.46 10.83 -9.47
C VAL A 71 -1.11 11.52 -9.71
N ASP A 72 -0.84 12.64 -9.04
CA ASP A 72 0.43 13.36 -9.17
C ASP A 72 1.60 12.55 -8.58
N GLU A 73 1.34 11.84 -7.47
CA GLU A 73 2.32 10.93 -6.86
C GLU A 73 2.60 9.72 -7.77
N ILE A 74 1.57 9.15 -8.40
CA ILE A 74 1.76 8.09 -9.41
C ILE A 74 2.60 8.60 -10.57
N HIS A 75 2.29 9.80 -11.08
CA HIS A 75 3.03 10.39 -12.20
C HIS A 75 4.50 10.66 -11.82
N ARG A 76 4.76 11.13 -10.60
CA ARG A 76 6.12 11.33 -10.08
C ARG A 76 6.87 10.01 -9.95
N ALA A 77 6.24 8.98 -9.38
CA ALA A 77 6.81 7.64 -9.28
C ALA A 77 7.14 7.05 -10.66
N ALA A 78 6.22 7.16 -11.62
CA ALA A 78 6.42 6.71 -12.99
C ALA A 78 7.61 7.42 -13.66
N ARG A 79 7.77 8.73 -13.45
CA ARG A 79 8.92 9.48 -13.99
C ARG A 79 10.25 9.01 -13.40
N PHE A 80 10.35 8.89 -12.07
CA PHE A 80 11.56 8.36 -11.44
C PHE A 80 11.87 6.95 -11.92
N PHE A 81 10.85 6.09 -12.02
CA PHE A 81 11.03 4.72 -12.47
C PHE A 81 11.49 4.67 -13.94
N TYR A 82 10.87 5.45 -14.81
CA TYR A 82 11.22 5.49 -16.24
C TYR A 82 12.65 6.00 -16.48
N GLN A 83 13.04 7.08 -15.80
CA GLN A 83 14.35 7.73 -15.96
C GLN A 83 15.51 6.96 -15.32
N ALA A 84 15.22 6.00 -14.44
CA ALA A 84 16.25 5.29 -13.70
C ALA A 84 17.14 4.45 -14.62
N ARG A 85 18.43 4.41 -14.27
CA ARG A 85 19.42 3.57 -14.94
C ARG A 85 19.22 2.09 -14.59
N GLN A 86 19.09 1.80 -13.30
CA GLN A 86 18.74 0.48 -12.75
C GLN A 86 17.40 0.54 -12.01
N ARG A 87 16.61 -0.53 -12.10
CA ARG A 87 15.26 -0.64 -11.53
C ARG A 87 15.11 -1.96 -10.78
N ASP A 88 15.15 -1.88 -9.46
CA ASP A 88 15.02 -3.04 -8.59
C ASP A 88 13.62 -3.08 -7.94
N LEU A 89 13.08 -4.29 -7.78
CA LEU A 89 11.78 -4.52 -7.13
C LEU A 89 11.99 -5.38 -5.87
N TYR A 90 11.62 -4.83 -4.72
CA TYR A 90 11.82 -5.48 -3.42
C TYR A 90 10.49 -5.81 -2.77
N GLY A 91 10.34 -7.08 -2.38
CA GLY A 91 9.17 -7.55 -1.64
C GLY A 91 9.45 -8.94 -1.08
N ALA A 92 8.85 -9.27 0.06
CA ALA A 92 9.00 -10.57 0.71
C ALA A 92 7.65 -11.28 0.82
N GLY A 93 7.68 -12.61 0.80
CA GLY A 93 6.48 -13.44 0.90
C GLY A 93 5.42 -13.06 -0.14
N GLY A 94 4.17 -12.87 0.31
CA GLY A 94 3.06 -12.48 -0.58
C GLY A 94 3.29 -11.17 -1.35
N SER A 95 4.06 -10.22 -0.80
CA SER A 95 4.38 -8.98 -1.52
C SER A 95 5.29 -9.20 -2.73
N ASN A 96 6.07 -10.28 -2.75
CA ASN A 96 6.90 -10.61 -3.90
C ASN A 96 6.07 -11.04 -5.13
N ALA A 97 4.87 -11.61 -4.94
CA ALA A 97 3.97 -11.91 -6.06
C ALA A 97 3.60 -10.64 -6.84
N ILE A 98 3.45 -9.50 -6.15
CA ILE A 98 3.21 -8.20 -6.76
C ILE A 98 4.47 -7.73 -7.51
N CYS A 99 5.67 -7.90 -6.94
CA CYS A 99 6.92 -7.57 -7.64
C CYS A 99 7.08 -8.36 -8.95
N ALA A 100 6.79 -9.66 -8.94
CA ALA A 100 6.84 -10.50 -10.14
C ALA A 100 5.82 -10.06 -11.21
N ASP A 101 4.60 -9.73 -10.80
CA ASP A 101 3.57 -9.19 -11.69
C ASP A 101 3.98 -7.83 -12.29
N VAL A 102 4.54 -6.93 -11.47
CA VAL A 102 5.09 -5.65 -11.91
C VAL A 102 6.21 -5.85 -12.94
N GLN A 103 7.15 -6.76 -12.69
CA GLN A 103 8.22 -7.08 -13.63
C GLN A 103 7.65 -7.58 -14.97
N HIS A 104 6.69 -8.50 -14.94
CA HIS A 104 6.02 -8.98 -16.14
C HIS A 104 5.33 -7.85 -16.92
N LYS A 105 4.58 -6.98 -16.24
CA LYS A 105 3.87 -5.84 -16.85
C LYS A 105 4.83 -4.81 -17.44
N PHE A 106 5.96 -4.54 -16.79
CA PHE A 106 6.96 -3.63 -17.34
C PHE A 106 7.66 -4.20 -18.58
N LEU A 107 7.96 -5.50 -18.59
CA LEU A 107 8.51 -6.16 -19.78
C LEU A 107 7.58 -6.06 -20.99
N ARG A 108 6.25 -6.14 -20.77
CA ARG A 108 5.24 -5.97 -21.84
C ARG A 108 5.28 -4.59 -22.52
N ILE A 109 5.80 -3.56 -21.85
CA ILE A 109 5.94 -2.21 -22.39
C ILE A 109 7.39 -1.81 -22.66
N GLY A 110 8.32 -2.77 -22.68
CA GLY A 110 9.73 -2.55 -23.02
C GLY A 110 10.59 -1.97 -21.89
N VAL A 111 10.09 -1.96 -20.64
CA VAL A 111 10.82 -1.47 -19.47
C VAL A 111 11.43 -2.66 -18.72
N ARG A 112 12.76 -2.66 -18.56
CA ARG A 112 13.48 -3.68 -17.78
C ARG A 112 13.57 -3.28 -16.31
N CYS A 113 13.21 -4.22 -15.44
CA CYS A 113 13.39 -4.18 -13.99
C CYS A 113 13.57 -5.60 -13.46
N GLN A 114 14.08 -5.74 -12.24
CA GLN A 114 14.37 -7.05 -11.64
C GLN A 114 13.75 -7.18 -10.25
N ALA A 115 12.93 -8.20 -10.05
CA ALA A 115 12.45 -8.61 -8.74
C ALA A 115 13.46 -9.50 -8.01
N TYR A 116 13.69 -9.20 -6.73
CA TYR A 116 14.58 -9.94 -5.86
C TYR A 116 13.77 -10.56 -4.71
N PRO A 117 13.32 -11.82 -4.84
CA PRO A 117 12.47 -12.48 -3.84
C PRO A 117 13.23 -12.93 -2.59
N ASP A 118 14.54 -13.16 -2.75
CA ASP A 118 15.42 -13.64 -1.70
C ASP A 118 16.08 -12.47 -0.97
N ALA A 119 16.05 -12.50 0.36
CA ALA A 119 16.57 -11.43 1.21
C ALA A 119 18.07 -11.18 1.00
N HIS A 120 18.86 -12.25 0.81
CA HIS A 120 20.31 -12.11 0.63
C HIS A 120 20.62 -11.48 -0.73
N ILE A 121 19.99 -11.94 -1.80
CA ILE A 121 20.19 -11.38 -3.14
C ILE A 121 19.67 -9.95 -3.21
N MET A 122 18.55 -9.64 -2.54
CA MET A 122 18.03 -8.27 -2.41
C MET A 122 19.06 -7.33 -1.76
N MET A 123 19.71 -7.76 -0.68
CA MET A 123 20.80 -7.02 -0.03
C MET A 123 22.03 -6.86 -0.94
N MET A 124 22.38 -7.90 -1.69
CA MET A 124 23.48 -7.84 -2.66
C MET A 124 23.19 -6.81 -3.75
N SER A 125 21.99 -6.80 -4.35
CA SER A 125 21.65 -5.81 -5.36
C SER A 125 21.60 -4.39 -4.76
N ALA A 126 21.02 -4.23 -3.57
CA ALA A 126 20.97 -2.94 -2.86
C ALA A 126 22.37 -2.35 -2.63
N SER A 127 23.37 -3.20 -2.35
CA SER A 127 24.76 -2.78 -2.15
C SER A 127 25.44 -2.22 -3.42
N LEU A 128 24.92 -2.56 -4.60
CA LEU A 128 25.46 -2.15 -5.91
C LEU A 128 24.70 -0.97 -6.52
N LEU A 129 23.57 -0.57 -5.93
CA LEU A 129 22.83 0.59 -6.38
C LEU A 129 23.63 1.87 -6.14
N GLN A 130 23.31 2.91 -6.89
CA GLN A 130 23.91 4.23 -6.78
C GLN A 130 22.91 5.33 -7.16
N GLU A 131 23.36 6.59 -7.14
CA GLU A 131 22.59 7.71 -7.65
C GLU A 131 22.15 7.47 -9.12
N GLY A 132 20.88 7.79 -9.40
CA GLY A 132 20.24 7.53 -10.70
C GLY A 132 19.54 6.18 -10.79
N ASP A 133 19.65 5.31 -9.79
CA ASP A 133 18.91 4.06 -9.70
C ASP A 133 17.64 4.20 -8.85
N VAL A 134 16.70 3.27 -9.01
CA VAL A 134 15.42 3.27 -8.29
C VAL A 134 15.09 1.89 -7.74
N VAL A 135 14.48 1.89 -6.55
CA VAL A 135 13.85 0.72 -5.94
C VAL A 135 12.36 0.96 -5.82
N LEU A 136 11.56 0.05 -6.37
CA LEU A 136 10.15 -0.08 -6.02
C LEU A 136 10.01 -1.14 -4.93
N VAL A 137 9.62 -0.74 -3.73
CA VAL A 137 9.38 -1.66 -2.62
C VAL A 137 7.89 -1.87 -2.43
N VAL A 138 7.47 -3.13 -2.30
CA VAL A 138 6.10 -3.52 -1.95
C VAL A 138 6.12 -4.15 -0.55
N THR A 139 5.38 -3.54 0.38
CA THR A 139 5.32 -4.00 1.77
C THR A 139 3.99 -3.63 2.42
N HIS A 140 3.29 -4.61 2.99
CA HIS A 140 2.02 -4.33 3.67
C HIS A 140 2.21 -3.50 4.95
N SER A 141 3.02 -4.00 5.89
CA SER A 141 3.20 -3.36 7.20
C SER A 141 4.36 -2.35 7.25
N GLY A 142 5.29 -2.39 6.30
CA GLY A 142 6.55 -1.65 6.35
C GLY A 142 7.51 -2.13 7.45
N ARG A 143 7.26 -3.31 8.06
CA ARG A 143 8.02 -3.81 9.21
C ARG A 143 8.90 -5.02 8.90
N THR A 144 8.85 -5.56 7.69
CA THR A 144 9.66 -6.70 7.28
C THR A 144 11.14 -6.32 7.34
N SER A 145 11.88 -6.94 8.28
CA SER A 145 13.26 -6.57 8.63
C SER A 145 14.19 -6.56 7.42
N ASP A 146 14.13 -7.61 6.60
CA ASP A 146 15.07 -7.82 5.50
C ASP A 146 14.83 -6.81 4.38
N VAL A 147 13.55 -6.58 4.05
CA VAL A 147 13.13 -5.56 3.08
C VAL A 147 13.53 -4.17 3.57
N LYS A 148 13.33 -3.88 4.86
CA LYS A 148 13.74 -2.60 5.46
C LYS A 148 15.25 -2.40 5.36
N ALA A 149 16.05 -3.42 5.71
CA ALA A 149 17.50 -3.35 5.63
C ALA A 149 18.00 -3.07 4.21
N ALA A 150 17.43 -3.74 3.20
CA ALA A 150 17.77 -3.53 1.80
C ALA A 150 17.38 -2.13 1.31
N VAL A 151 16.20 -1.64 1.68
CA VAL A 151 15.76 -0.27 1.34
C VAL A 151 16.67 0.78 1.97
N GLU A 152 17.04 0.63 3.24
CA GLU A 152 17.93 1.58 3.91
C GLU A 152 19.35 1.58 3.30
N LEU A 153 19.85 0.40 2.90
CA LEU A 153 21.11 0.31 2.16
C LEU A 153 21.03 0.99 0.79
N ALA A 154 19.95 0.76 0.04
CA ALA A 154 19.72 1.40 -1.25
C ALA A 154 19.64 2.93 -1.12
N LYS A 155 18.91 3.45 -0.12
CA LYS A 155 18.85 4.89 0.20
C LYS A 155 20.24 5.45 0.51
N LYS A 156 21.02 4.75 1.34
CA LYS A 156 22.37 5.16 1.72
C LYS A 156 23.30 5.28 0.51
N ASN A 157 23.09 4.44 -0.50
CA ASN A 157 23.84 4.47 -1.74
C ASN A 157 23.31 5.50 -2.77
N GLY A 158 22.23 6.22 -2.47
CA GLY A 158 21.70 7.29 -3.31
C GLY A 158 20.57 6.88 -4.27
N ALA A 159 20.08 5.63 -4.17
CA ALA A 159 18.93 5.19 -4.95
C ALA A 159 17.64 5.89 -4.50
N LYS A 160 16.75 6.19 -5.45
CA LYS A 160 15.40 6.68 -5.15
C LYS A 160 14.51 5.51 -4.72
N ILE A 161 13.65 5.72 -3.73
CA ILE A 161 12.72 4.71 -3.24
C ILE A 161 11.29 5.11 -3.58
N ILE A 162 10.55 4.18 -4.18
CA ILE A 162 9.11 4.25 -4.38
C ILE A 162 8.50 3.14 -3.52
N CYS A 163 7.61 3.49 -2.59
CA CYS A 163 7.01 2.53 -1.67
C CYS A 163 5.52 2.34 -1.97
N ILE A 164 5.11 1.08 -2.14
CA ILE A 164 3.70 0.66 -2.15
C ILE A 164 3.41 -0.04 -0.82
N THR A 165 2.54 0.56 -0.02
CA THR A 165 2.22 0.08 1.32
C THR A 165 0.77 0.37 1.71
N HIS A 166 0.26 -0.33 2.73
CA HIS A 166 -1.09 -0.12 3.25
C HIS A 166 -1.25 1.20 4.02
N SER A 167 -0.17 1.77 4.56
CA SER A 167 -0.25 2.99 5.38
C SER A 167 0.91 3.96 5.14
N TYR A 168 0.58 5.25 5.03
CA TYR A 168 1.55 6.34 4.99
C TYR A 168 2.43 6.43 6.24
N HIS A 169 2.02 5.84 7.37
CA HIS A 169 2.80 5.80 8.60
C HIS A 169 3.66 4.53 8.73
N SER A 170 3.76 3.72 7.66
CA SER A 170 4.60 2.53 7.70
C SER A 170 6.08 2.92 7.87
N PRO A 171 6.90 2.13 8.59
CA PRO A 171 8.30 2.50 8.84
C PRO A 171 9.21 2.58 7.61
N ILE A 172 8.75 2.11 6.44
CA ILE A 172 9.50 2.16 5.17
C ILE A 172 9.08 3.37 4.32
N ALA A 173 7.90 3.94 4.56
CA ALA A 173 7.36 5.09 3.83
C ALA A 173 8.12 6.40 4.12
#